data_AF-A0AAU8GC49-F1
#
_entry.id   AF-A0AAU8GC49-F1
#
_cell.length_a   1.000
_cell.length_b   1.000
_cell.length_c   1.000
_cell.angle_alpha   90.00
_cell.angle_beta   90.00
_cell.angle_gamma   90.00
#
_symmetry.space_group_name_H-M   'P 1'
#
loop_
_entity.id
_entity.type
_entity.pdbx_description
1 polymer ?
#
loop_
_entity_poly.entity_id
_entity_poly.type
_entity_poly.pdbx_seq_one_letter_code
_entity_poly.pdbx_strand_id
1 'polypeptide(L)'
;MQKIVPTFLSEIVIGFGFLSGLWIHVGINPETELIKAFASVAEAIAPDSGISLWFWLIPLVMTAVSLWLTYAVGGVMGLIAVGLAFVAGLSIGTDFGPPLLVISLVIGLISPMMSNGES
;
A
#
# COMPACT_ATOMS: atom_id res chain seq x y z
N MET A 1 -5.20 -1.61 27.16
CA MET A 1 -4.21 -0.94 26.29
C MET A 1 -3.80 -1.77 25.05
N GLN A 2 -4.43 -2.92 24.78
CA GLN A 2 -3.99 -3.88 23.75
C GLN A 2 -4.48 -3.62 22.30
N LYS A 3 -5.36 -2.64 22.06
CA LYS A 3 -5.98 -2.40 20.73
C LYS A 3 -5.31 -1.30 19.89
N ILE A 4 -4.33 -0.58 20.44
CA ILE A 4 -3.75 0.61 19.79
C ILE A 4 -2.84 0.22 18.61
N VAL A 5 -2.02 -0.82 18.79
CA VAL A 5 -1.06 -1.30 17.79
C VAL A 5 -1.73 -1.80 16.49
N PRO A 6 -2.76 -2.68 16.52
CA PRO A 6 -3.38 -3.15 15.29
C PRO A 6 -4.15 -2.06 14.54
N THR A 7 -4.79 -1.12 15.25
CA THR A 7 -5.46 0.02 14.60
C THR A 7 -4.46 0.96 13.93
N PHE A 8 -3.35 1.28 14.60
CA PHE A 8 -2.29 2.12 14.04
C PHE A 8 -1.64 1.51 12.79
N LEU A 9 -1.38 0.20 12.81
CA LEU A 9 -0.86 -0.52 11.63
C LEU A 9 -1.86 -0.49 10.47
N SER A 10 -3.16 -0.69 10.73
CA SER A 10 -4.21 -0.60 9.72
C SER A 10 -4.24 0.78 9.04
N GLU A 11 -4.19 1.86 9.82
CA GLU A 11 -4.18 3.23 9.28
C GLU A 11 -2.94 3.54 8.45
N ILE A 12 -1.75 3.10 8.88
CA ILE A 12 -0.52 3.25 8.11
C ILE A 12 -0.65 2.55 6.76
N VAL A 13 -1.15 1.32 6.75
CA VAL A 13 -1.23 0.53 5.52
C VAL A 13 -2.29 1.10 4.56
N ILE A 14 -3.39 1.61 5.08
CA ILE A 14 -4.39 2.36 4.30
C ILE A 14 -3.79 3.64 3.71
N GLY A 15 -3.01 4.37 4.51
CA GLY A 15 -2.26 5.53 4.05
C GLY A 15 -1.32 5.20 2.89
N PHE A 16 -0.59 4.09 2.97
CA PHE A 16 0.25 3.61 1.87
C PHE A 16 -0.55 3.20 0.64
N GLY A 17 -1.72 2.57 0.80
CA GLY A 17 -2.63 2.27 -0.31
C GLY A 17 -3.06 3.54 -1.04
N PHE A 18 -3.53 4.55 -0.29
CA PHE A 18 -3.90 5.85 -0.84
C PHE A 18 -2.74 6.54 -1.55
N LEU A 19 -1.57 6.60 -0.90
CA LEU A 19 -0.40 7.29 -1.44
C LEU A 19 0.08 6.60 -2.74
N SER A 20 0.03 5.27 -2.81
CA SER A 20 0.36 4.52 -4.02
C SER A 20 -0.56 4.87 -5.18
N GLY A 21 -1.88 4.95 -4.93
CA GLY A 21 -2.85 5.38 -5.93
C GLY A 21 -2.65 6.84 -6.36
N LEU A 22 -2.37 7.72 -5.39
CA LEU A 22 -2.12 9.14 -5.64
C LEU A 22 -0.91 9.35 -6.55
N TRP A 23 0.18 8.64 -6.31
CA TRP A 23 1.37 8.78 -7.14
C TRP A 23 1.11 8.33 -8.58
N ILE A 24 0.43 7.20 -8.76
CA ILE A 24 0.02 6.72 -10.09
C ILE A 24 -0.89 7.76 -10.77
N HIS A 25 -1.81 8.39 -10.04
CA HIS A 25 -2.66 9.46 -10.57
C HIS A 25 -1.85 10.66 -11.08
N VAL A 26 -0.79 11.04 -10.36
CA VAL A 26 0.13 12.13 -10.76
C VAL A 26 1.05 11.69 -11.92
N GLY A 27 0.97 10.44 -12.37
CA GLY A 27 1.80 9.89 -13.45
C GLY A 27 3.20 9.48 -13.00
N ILE A 28 3.45 9.48 -11.69
CA ILE A 28 4.71 9.03 -11.10
C ILE A 28 4.47 7.62 -10.58
N ASN A 29 5.17 6.62 -11.10
CA ASN A 29 5.15 5.31 -10.47
C ASN A 29 6.26 5.30 -9.39
N PRO A 30 5.90 5.30 -8.08
CA PRO A 30 6.87 5.38 -6.98
C PRO A 30 7.87 4.23 -7.03
N GLU A 31 7.40 3.02 -7.37
CA GLU A 31 8.27 1.86 -7.54
C GLU A 31 9.25 2.08 -8.67
N THR A 32 8.77 2.54 -9.82
CA THR A 32 9.65 2.78 -10.98
C THR A 32 10.70 3.86 -10.70
N GLU A 33 10.33 4.94 -10.01
CA GLU A 33 11.29 6.00 -9.66
C GLU A 33 12.31 5.52 -8.61
N LEU A 34 11.88 4.74 -7.62
CA LEU A 34 12.80 4.13 -6.66
C LEU A 34 13.75 3.14 -7.35
N ILE A 35 13.22 2.30 -8.24
CA ILE A 35 13.99 1.34 -9.04
C ILE A 35 14.98 2.07 -9.93
N LYS A 36 14.59 3.15 -10.62
CA LYS A 36 15.52 3.95 -11.43
C LYS A 36 16.64 4.55 -10.57
N ALA A 37 16.31 5.07 -9.39
CA ALA A 37 17.31 5.64 -8.49
C ALA A 37 18.33 4.57 -8.05
N PHE A 38 17.87 3.39 -7.62
CA PHE A 38 18.76 2.29 -7.25
C PHE A 38 19.49 1.68 -8.44
N ALA A 39 18.86 1.57 -9.61
CA ALA A 39 19.49 1.08 -10.84
C ALA A 39 20.62 2.00 -11.27
N SER A 40 20.44 3.32 -11.17
CA SER A 40 21.49 4.30 -11.49
C SER A 40 22.73 4.15 -10.58
N VAL A 41 22.52 3.82 -9.31
CA VAL A 41 23.60 3.53 -8.35
C VAL A 41 24.24 2.17 -8.62
N ALA A 42 23.43 1.15 -8.95
CA ALA A 42 23.91 -0.19 -9.25
C ALA A 42 24.73 -0.24 -10.55
N GLU A 43 24.29 0.43 -11.61
CA GLU A 43 25.03 0.55 -12.88
C GLU A 43 26.34 1.33 -12.72
N ALA A 44 26.37 2.32 -11.81
CA ALA A 44 27.60 3.05 -11.48
C ALA A 44 28.65 2.18 -10.76
N ILE A 45 28.22 1.10 -10.09
CA ILE A 45 29.10 0.19 -9.31
C ILE A 45 29.42 -1.09 -10.10
N ALA A 46 28.48 -1.62 -10.88
CA ALA A 46 28.61 -2.87 -11.63
C ALA A 46 27.79 -2.83 -12.95
N PRO A 47 28.41 -2.47 -14.09
CA PRO A 47 27.70 -2.20 -15.36
C PRO A 47 27.01 -3.38 -16.05
N ASP A 48 27.23 -4.64 -15.62
CA ASP A 48 27.03 -5.80 -16.49
C ASP A 48 26.38 -7.02 -15.80
N SER A 49 25.45 -6.78 -14.88
CA SER A 49 24.84 -7.86 -14.10
C SER A 49 23.33 -7.88 -14.24
N GLY A 50 22.75 -9.09 -14.29
CA GLY A 50 21.30 -9.37 -14.40
C GLY A 50 20.44 -8.89 -13.22
N ILE A 51 20.80 -7.78 -12.59
CA ILE A 51 20.12 -7.09 -11.49
C ILE A 51 18.72 -6.61 -11.94
N SER A 52 18.48 -6.46 -13.25
CA SER A 52 17.16 -6.18 -13.84
C SER A 52 16.04 -7.08 -13.28
N LEU A 53 16.30 -8.37 -13.05
CA LEU A 53 15.28 -9.31 -12.56
C LEU A 53 14.99 -9.09 -11.05
N TRP A 54 16.01 -8.76 -10.27
CA TRP A 54 15.88 -8.41 -8.86
C TRP A 54 15.08 -7.11 -8.66
N PHE A 55 15.24 -6.14 -9.55
CA PHE A 55 14.47 -4.90 -9.52
C PHE A 55 12.97 -5.09 -9.72
N TRP A 56 12.54 -6.17 -10.40
CA TRP A 56 11.13 -6.49 -10.56
C TRP A 56 10.58 -7.34 -9.40
N LEU A 57 11.44 -8.14 -8.76
CA LEU A 57 11.08 -9.00 -7.64
C LEU A 57 10.83 -8.23 -6.35
N ILE A 58 11.65 -7.21 -6.05
CA ILE A 58 11.54 -6.40 -4.83
C ILE A 58 10.14 -5.75 -4.66
N PRO A 59 9.64 -4.96 -5.62
CA PRO A 59 8.31 -4.34 -5.55
C PRO A 59 7.19 -5.37 -5.39
N LEU A 60 7.27 -6.50 -6.12
CA LEU A 60 6.29 -7.58 -6.02
C LEU A 60 6.26 -8.18 -4.61
N VAL A 61 7.43 -8.45 -4.02
CA VAL A 61 7.55 -9.00 -2.66
C VAL A 61 7.07 -7.98 -1.63
N MET A 62 7.45 -6.71 -1.75
CA MET A 62 6.98 -5.64 -0.87
C MET A 62 5.45 -5.52 -0.90
N THR A 63 4.85 -5.53 -2.09
CA THR A 63 3.40 -5.50 -2.27
C THR A 63 2.74 -6.73 -1.65
N ALA A 64 3.28 -7.93 -1.89
CA ALA A 64 2.76 -9.17 -1.31
C ALA A 64 2.83 -9.15 0.22
N VAL A 65 3.94 -8.69 0.81
CA VAL A 65 4.11 -8.56 2.26
C VAL A 65 3.15 -7.54 2.84
N SER A 66 2.94 -6.40 2.16
CA SER A 66 2.00 -5.37 2.61
C SER A 66 0.55 -5.88 2.62
N LEU A 67 0.12 -6.57 1.57
CA LEU A 67 -1.19 -7.21 1.52
C LEU A 67 -1.35 -8.30 2.59
N TRP A 68 -0.30 -9.11 2.80
CA TRP A 68 -0.32 -10.15 3.83
C TRP A 68 -0.43 -9.56 5.25
N LEU A 69 0.35 -8.52 5.57
CA LEU A 69 0.26 -7.81 6.85
C LEU A 69 -1.11 -7.18 7.07
N THR A 70 -1.68 -6.59 6.02
CA THR A 70 -3.05 -6.03 6.05
C THR A 70 -4.06 -7.11 6.42
N TYR A 71 -3.97 -8.27 5.75
CA TYR A 71 -4.86 -9.39 5.99
C TYR A 71 -4.66 -9.98 7.40
N ALA A 72 -3.43 -10.08 7.88
CA ALA A 72 -3.13 -10.61 9.21
C ALA A 72 -3.69 -9.72 10.34
N VAL A 73 -3.80 -8.41 10.11
CA VAL A 73 -4.27 -7.44 11.13
C VAL A 73 -5.77 -7.15 11.03
N GLY A 74 -6.30 -7.05 9.81
CA GLY A 74 -7.67 -6.59 9.54
C GLY A 74 -8.53 -7.58 8.75
N GLY A 75 -8.01 -8.77 8.46
CA GLY A 75 -8.70 -9.77 7.64
C GLY A 75 -9.10 -9.24 6.25
N VAL A 76 -10.22 -9.75 5.74
CA VAL A 76 -10.76 -9.35 4.43
C VAL A 76 -11.18 -7.87 4.43
N MET A 77 -11.68 -7.36 5.56
CA MET A 77 -12.11 -5.96 5.67
C MET A 77 -10.94 -4.98 5.58
N GLY A 78 -9.77 -5.34 6.13
CA GLY A 78 -8.53 -4.59 5.94
C GLY A 78 -8.12 -4.51 4.48
N LEU A 79 -8.17 -5.63 3.75
CA LEU A 79 -7.86 -5.66 2.32
C LEU A 79 -8.81 -4.78 1.50
N ILE A 80 -10.11 -4.81 1.81
CA ILE A 80 -11.10 -3.94 1.16
C ILE A 80 -10.79 -2.48 1.45
N ALA A 81 -10.46 -2.11 2.69
CA ALA A 81 -10.09 -0.75 3.05
C ALA A 81 -8.87 -0.27 2.26
N VAL A 82 -7.81 -1.07 2.16
CA VAL A 82 -6.61 -0.73 1.38
C VAL A 82 -6.93 -0.60 -0.12
N GLY A 83 -7.73 -1.50 -0.67
CA GLY A 83 -8.17 -1.43 -2.07
C GLY A 83 -8.97 -0.16 -2.35
N LEU A 84 -9.90 0.20 -1.47
CA LEU A 84 -10.66 1.44 -1.58
C LEU A 84 -9.77 2.68 -1.43
N ALA A 85 -8.80 2.66 -0.52
CA ALA A 85 -7.85 3.76 -0.36
C ALA A 85 -7.00 3.94 -1.63
N PHE A 86 -6.55 2.84 -2.24
CA PHE A 86 -5.83 2.87 -3.51
C PHE A 86 -6.66 3.47 -4.64
N VAL A 87 -7.91 3.01 -4.81
CA VAL A 87 -8.83 3.58 -5.81
C VAL A 87 -9.12 5.06 -5.51
N ALA A 88 -9.25 5.43 -4.23
CA ALA A 88 -9.45 6.82 -3.82
C ALA A 88 -8.25 7.70 -4.22
N GLY A 89 -7.02 7.18 -4.09
CA GLY A 89 -5.81 7.83 -4.57
C GLY A 89 -5.79 8.00 -6.09
N LEU A 90 -6.16 6.96 -6.83
CA LEU A 90 -6.28 7.01 -8.30
C LEU A 90 -7.32 8.02 -8.79
N SER A 91 -8.40 8.19 -8.01
CA SER A 91 -9.55 9.03 -8.35
C SER A 91 -9.58 10.35 -7.60
N ILE A 92 -8.49 10.78 -6.96
CA ILE A 92 -8.46 11.98 -6.10
C ILE A 92 -8.83 13.26 -6.86
N GLY A 93 -8.53 13.33 -8.16
CA GLY A 93 -8.91 14.43 -9.04
C GLY A 93 -10.38 14.42 -9.49
N THR A 94 -11.18 13.47 -9.01
CA THR A 94 -12.63 13.37 -9.28
C THR A 94 -13.43 13.61 -8.01
N ASP A 95 -14.69 14.02 -8.15
CA ASP A 95 -15.60 14.23 -7.01
C ASP A 95 -15.81 12.96 -6.16
N PHE A 96 -15.52 11.78 -6.70
CA PHE A 96 -15.66 10.49 -6.04
C PHE A 96 -14.47 10.08 -5.18
N GLY A 97 -13.28 10.65 -5.39
CA GLY A 97 -12.06 10.27 -4.68
C GLY A 97 -12.11 10.51 -3.17
N PRO A 98 -12.37 11.75 -2.71
CA PRO A 98 -12.40 12.06 -1.28
C PRO A 98 -13.45 11.28 -0.48
N PRO A 99 -14.72 11.10 -0.94
CA PRO A 99 -15.68 10.25 -0.26
C PRO A 99 -15.21 8.80 -0.12
N LEU A 100 -14.57 8.25 -1.15
CA LEU A 100 -14.06 6.88 -1.13
C LEU A 100 -12.94 6.71 -0.10
N LEU A 101 -12.07 7.71 0.05
CA LEU A 101 -11.04 7.73 1.09
C LEU A 101 -11.66 7.72 2.49
N VAL A 102 -12.69 8.54 2.73
CA VAL A 102 -13.38 8.55 4.02
C VAL A 102 -13.99 7.19 4.33
N ILE A 103 -14.66 6.56 3.36
CA ILE A 103 -15.20 5.20 3.51
C ILE A 103 -14.08 4.21 3.83
N SER A 104 -12.94 4.29 3.14
CA SER A 104 -11.80 3.40 3.38
C SER A 104 -11.25 3.55 4.80
N LEU A 105 -11.14 4.77 5.32
CA LEU A 105 -10.66 5.05 6.68
C LEU A 105 -11.64 4.52 7.72
N VAL A 106 -12.94 4.71 7.50
CA VAL A 106 -13.97 4.19 8.41
C VAL A 106 -13.90 2.66 8.47
N ILE A 107 -13.83 1.98 7.32
CA ILE A 107 -13.70 0.51 7.25
C ILE A 107 -12.40 0.06 7.91
N GLY A 108 -11.30 0.77 7.66
CA GLY A 108 -10.00 0.52 8.25
C GLY A 108 -9.96 0.59 9.77
N LEU A 109 -10.70 1.54 10.34
CA LEU A 109 -10.81 1.74 11.78
C LEU A 109 -11.57 0.59 12.45
N ILE A 110 -12.67 0.13 11.83
CA ILE A 110 -13.53 -0.93 12.38
C ILE A 110 -13.00 -2.34 12.09
N SER A 111 -12.16 -2.48 11.06
CA SER A 111 -11.64 -3.76 10.56
C SER A 111 -10.95 -4.61 11.65
N PRO A 112 -9.99 -4.08 12.45
CA PRO A 112 -9.38 -4.82 13.54
C PRO A 112 -10.37 -5.24 14.63
N MET A 113 -11.49 -4.54 14.79
CA MET A 113 -12.51 -4.87 15.79
C MET A 113 -13.37 -6.06 15.35
N MET A 114 -13.64 -6.18 14.04
CA MET A 114 -14.44 -7.29 13.49
C MET A 114 -13.63 -8.58 13.36
N SER A 115 -12.34 -8.49 13.01
CA SER A 115 -11.45 -9.66 12.88
C SER A 115 -11.26 -10.44 14.20
N ASN A 116 -11.46 -9.79 15.36
CA ASN A 116 -11.31 -10.42 16.68
C ASN A 116 -12.61 -11.07 17.20
N GLY A 117 -13.70 -11.03 16.42
CA GLY A 117 -14.97 -11.67 16.78
C GLY A 117 -15.10 -13.12 16.34
N GLU A 118 -14.14 -13.62 15.55
CA GLU A 118 -14.15 -14.98 14.99
C GLU A 118 -13.22 -15.98 15.72
N SER A 119 -12.69 -15.60 16.90
CA SER A 119 -11.84 -16.48 17.74
C SER A 119 -12.64 -17.26 18.78
#